data_AF-A0A0R1ET37-F1
#
_entry.id   AF-A0A0R1ET37-F1
#
_cell.length_a   1.000
_cell.length_b   1.000
_cell.length_c   1.000
_cell.angle_alpha   90.00
_cell.angle_beta   90.00
_cell.angle_gamma   90.00
#
_symmetry.space_group_name_H-M   'P 1'
#
loop_
_entity.id
_entity.type
_entity.pdbx_description
1 polymer ?
#
loop_
_entity_poly.entity_id
_entity_poly.type
_entity_poly.pdbx_seq_one_letter_code
_entity_poly.pdbx_strand_id
1 'polypeptide(L)' 'MIDFVGNEANANFNTLGHLAIYVNNKDEDTGQLPGSVFVSSKDGGYPNIKVGQEILIA' A
#
# COMPACT_ATOMS: atom_id res chain seq x y z
N MET A 1 1.15 7.37 5.85
CA MET A 1 -0.30 7.65 5.81
C MET A 1 -0.86 6.97 4.58
N ILE A 2 -2.05 6.36 4.65
CA ILE A 2 -2.72 5.81 3.46
C ILE A 2 -3.40 6.97 2.74
N ASP A 3 -3.07 7.15 1.47
CA ASP A 3 -3.63 8.21 0.63
C ASP A 3 -4.86 7.72 -0.15
N PHE A 4 -4.83 6.46 -0.61
CA PHE A 4 -5.91 5.86 -1.39
C PHE A 4 -5.92 4.34 -1.24
N VAL A 5 -7.12 3.74 -1.33
CA VAL A 5 -7.33 2.29 -1.31
C VAL A 5 -8.13 1.91 -2.55
N GLY A 6 -7.55 1.05 -3.39
CA GLY A 6 -8.23 0.50 -4.56
C GLY A 6 -9.43 -0.35 -4.16
N ASN A 7 -10.45 -0.38 -5.02
CA ASN A 7 -11.75 -1.03 -4.75
C ASN A 7 -11.68 -2.56 -4.58
N GLU A 8 -10.61 -3.21 -5.04
CA GLU A 8 -10.37 -4.65 -4.88
C GLU A 8 -9.38 -4.98 -3.76
N ALA A 9 -8.65 -3.99 -3.22
CA ALA A 9 -7.57 -4.21 -2.25
C ALA A 9 -8.05 -4.97 -0.99
N ASN A 10 -9.20 -4.56 -0.43
CA ASN A 10 -9.76 -5.21 0.76
C ASN A 10 -10.27 -6.63 0.48
N ALA A 11 -10.88 -6.85 -0.69
CA ALA A 11 -11.35 -8.19 -1.08
C ALA A 11 -10.16 -9.15 -1.25
N ASN A 12 -9.08 -8.69 -1.87
CA ASN A 12 -7.84 -9.45 -2.04
C ASN A 12 -7.20 -9.79 -0.69
N PHE A 13 -7.14 -8.82 0.24
CA PHE A 13 -6.59 -9.07 1.56
C PHE A 13 -7.43 -10.07 2.36
N ASN A 14 -8.74 -9.86 2.43
CA ASN A 14 -9.64 -10.70 3.22
C ASN A 14 -9.77 -12.14 2.67
N THR A 15 -9.65 -12.32 1.36
CA THR A 15 -9.83 -13.63 0.71
C THR A 15 -8.53 -14.38 0.54
N LEU A 16 -7.44 -13.68 0.18
CA LEU A 16 -6.18 -14.29 -0.24
C LEU A 16 -5.02 -13.98 0.70
N GLY A 17 -5.20 -13.08 1.68
CA GLY A 17 -4.09 -12.52 2.45
C GLY A 17 -3.14 -11.68 1.59
N HIS A 18 -3.56 -11.26 0.39
CA HIS A 18 -2.73 -10.55 -0.57
C HIS A 18 -2.95 -9.04 -0.45
N LEU A 19 -1.85 -8.29 -0.30
CA LEU A 19 -1.86 -6.83 -0.25
C LEU A 19 -0.73 -6.27 -1.12
N ALA A 20 -1.10 -5.47 -2.12
CA ALA A 20 -0.14 -4.69 -2.90
C ALA A 20 -0.05 -3.27 -2.32
N ILE A 21 1.17 -2.81 -2.01
CA ILE A 21 1.41 -1.47 -1.45
C ILE A 21 2.20 -0.66 -2.46
N TYR A 22 1.62 0.45 -2.91
CA TYR A 22 2.27 1.43 -3.77
C TYR A 22 2.75 2.59 -2.92
N VAL A 23 4.07 2.77 -2.84
CA VAL A 23 4.70 3.83 -2.05
C VAL A 23 4.97 5.01 -2.98
N ASN A 24 4.13 6.05 -2.89
CA ASN A 24 4.20 7.19 -3.80
C ASN A 24 5.06 8.31 -3.21
N ASN A 25 6.09 8.72 -3.94
CA ASN A 25 6.96 9.82 -3.54
C ASN A 25 6.54 11.15 -4.16
N LYS A 26 6.02 11.20 -5.41
CA LYS A 26 5.82 12.47 -6.14
C LYS A 26 4.80 12.49 -7.29
N ASP A 27 4.20 11.37 -7.72
CA ASP A 27 3.37 11.36 -8.93
C ASP A 27 1.86 11.39 -8.63
N GLU A 28 1.19 12.42 -9.13
CA GLU A 28 -0.22 12.71 -8.83
C GLU A 28 -1.23 11.88 -9.64
N ASP A 29 -0.82 11.07 -10.62
CA ASP A 29 -1.79 10.28 -11.37
C ASP A 29 -1.18 9.03 -12.00
N THR A 30 -1.74 7.85 -11.73
CA THR A 30 -1.24 6.57 -12.27
C THR A 30 -2.33 5.66 -12.83
N GLY A 31 -3.60 6.07 -12.89
CA GLY A 31 -4.68 5.13 -13.22
C GLY A 31 -4.77 4.07 -12.13
N GLN A 32 -5.49 4.43 -11.07
CA GLN A 32 -5.46 3.76 -9.77
C GLN A 32 -5.63 2.23 -9.88
N LEU A 33 -4.62 1.51 -9.39
CA LEU A 33 -4.57 0.05 -9.36
C LEU A 33 -5.65 -0.50 -8.40
N PRO A 34 -6.65 -1.26 -8.90
CA PRO A 34 -7.79 -1.73 -8.11
C PRO A 34 -7.39 -2.51 -6.86
N GLY A 35 -6.35 -3.33 -6.95
CA GLY A 35 -5.90 -4.22 -5.89
C GLY A 35 -4.90 -3.62 -4.89
N SER A 36 -4.58 -2.33 -4.98
CA SER A 36 -3.45 -1.74 -4.26
C SER A 36 -3.86 -0.69 -3.22
N VAL A 37 -3.04 -0.56 -2.18
CA VAL A 37 -3.08 0.55 -1.22
C VAL A 37 -1.96 1.52 -1.54
N PHE A 38 -2.28 2.80 -1.66
CA PHE A 38 -1.33 3.86 -1.92
C PHE A 38 -0.96 4.54 -0.60
N VAL A 39 0.34 4.59 -0.31
CA VAL A 39 0.86 5.21 0.91
C VAL A 39 1.77 6.39 0.56
N SER A 40 1.52 7.52 1.21
CA SER A 40 2.39 8.70 1.08
C SER A 40 3.78 8.37 1.63
N SER A 41 4.81 8.66 0.83
CA SER A 41 6.20 8.61 1.26
C SER A 41 6.81 10.00 1.44
N LYS A 42 5.98 11.06 1.49
CA LYS A 42 6.44 12.46 1.57
C LYS A 42 7.50 12.70 2.65
N ASP A 43 7.43 11.96 3.75
CA ASP A 43 8.29 12.17 4.93
C ASP A 43 9.24 11.00 5.26
N GLY A 44 9.20 9.89 4.51
CA GLY A 44 9.84 8.63 4.96
C GLY A 44 10.51 7.76 3.90
N GLY A 45 10.32 8.04 2.61
CA GLY A 45 10.86 7.21 1.54
C GLY A 45 10.31 5.76 1.55
N TYR A 46 11.04 4.84 0.95
CA TYR A 46 10.64 3.43 0.90
C TYR A 46 10.90 2.72 2.24
N PRO A 47 10.00 1.83 2.69
CA PRO A 47 10.22 1.06 3.90
C PRO A 47 11.38 0.08 3.70
N ASN A 48 12.27 -0.01 4.69
CA ASN A 48 13.22 -1.12 4.79
C ASN A 48 12.56 -2.26 5.57
N ILE A 49 12.33 -3.40 4.91
CA ILE A 49 11.64 -4.56 5.50
C ILE A 49 12.68 -5.65 5.78
N LYS A 50 12.70 -6.15 7.02
CA LYS A 50 13.57 -7.26 7.44
C LYS A 50 12.76 -8.51 7.77
N VAL A 51 13.41 -9.68 7.69
CA VAL A 51 12.80 -10.95 8.13
C VAL A 51 12.42 -10.85 9.60
N GLY A 52 11.19 -11.25 9.93
CA GLY A 52 10.64 -11.18 11.28
C GLY A 52 10.07 -9.80 11.67
N GLN A 53 10.10 -8.83 10.76
CA GLN A 53 9.43 -7.55 10.97
C GLN A 53 7.91 -7.70 10.83
N GLU A 54 7.17 -7.12 11.77
CA GLU A 54 5.71 -7.10 11.73
C GLU A 54 5.20 -5.89 10.93
N ILE A 55 4.10 -6.10 10.23
CA ILE A 55 3.33 -5.04 9.57
C ILE A 55 2.03 -4.89 10.36
N LEU A 56 1.84 -3.73 10.99
CA LEU A 56 0.58 -3.40 11.64
C LEU A 56 -0.41 -2.87 10.59
N ILE A 57 -1.53 -3.56 10.45
CA ILE A 57 -2.68 -3.15 9.64
C ILE A 57 -3.84 -2.96 10.62
N ALA A 58 -4.32 -1.72 10.79
CA ALA A 58 -5.38 -1.35 11.73
C ALA A 58 -6.36 -0.36 11.09
#